data_AF-A0A967PBD0-F1
#
_entry.id   AF-A0A967PBD0-F1
#
_cell.length_a   1.000
_cell.length_b   1.000
_cell.length_c   1.000
_cell.angle_alpha   90.00
_cell.angle_beta   90.00
_cell.angle_gamma   90.00
#
_symmetry.space_group_name_H-M   'P 1'
#
loop_
_entity.id
_entity.type
_entity.pdbx_description
1 polymer ?
#
loop_
_entity_poly.entity_id
_entity_poly.type
_entity_poly.pdbx_seq_one_letter_code
_entity_poly.pdbx_strand_id
1 'polypeptide(L)'
;DKIDSDALDADLLYDAVSELESISEQTGKLLSFAYLMFAGDTNDPKTGAFLQQMQETATEIRKHLFFFELEWIKVPDEKAAALINHEKLKSYDHFLENE
;
A
#
# COMPACT_ATOMS: atom_id res chain seq x y z
N ASP A 1 6.08 13.90 0.81
CA ASP A 1 7.22 14.25 -0.04
C ASP A 1 7.58 13.09 -0.95
N LYS A 2 8.39 13.31 -2.00
CA LYS A 2 8.78 12.25 -2.94
C LYS A 2 9.83 11.31 -2.32
N ILE A 3 9.68 10.02 -2.56
CA ILE A 3 10.64 9.01 -2.09
C ILE A 3 11.94 9.09 -2.89
N ASP A 4 11.91 9.41 -4.18
CA ASP A 4 13.10 9.55 -5.03
C ASP A 4 13.88 10.87 -4.84
N SER A 5 13.65 11.58 -3.73
CA SER A 5 14.28 12.87 -3.47
C SER A 5 15.58 12.77 -2.66
N ASP A 6 16.43 13.80 -2.79
CA ASP A 6 17.66 13.94 -2.00
C ASP A 6 17.37 14.01 -0.49
N ALA A 7 16.19 14.50 -0.11
CA ALA A 7 15.73 14.62 1.27
C ALA A 7 15.24 13.30 1.89
N LEU A 8 15.20 12.19 1.14
CA LEU A 8 14.80 10.90 1.70
C LEU A 8 15.74 10.48 2.83
N ASP A 9 15.18 10.31 4.01
CA ASP A 9 15.79 9.75 5.22
C ASP A 9 14.92 8.64 5.83
N ALA A 10 15.39 8.05 6.93
CA ALA A 10 14.70 6.94 7.58
C ALA A 10 13.37 7.36 8.23
N ASP A 11 13.22 8.61 8.64
CA ASP A 11 11.98 9.11 9.24
C ASP A 11 10.90 9.25 8.17
N LEU A 12 11.24 9.92 7.07
CA LEU A 12 10.34 10.09 5.93
C LEU A 12 9.92 8.74 5.33
N LEU A 13 10.87 7.81 5.16
CA LEU A 13 10.56 6.50 4.60
C LEU A 13 9.67 5.68 5.54
N TYR A 14 9.92 5.74 6.85
CA TYR A 14 9.08 5.07 7.85
C TYR A 14 7.65 5.59 7.82
N ASP A 15 7.47 6.92 7.79
CA ASP A 15 6.15 7.52 7.76
C ASP A 15 5.41 7.14 6.46
N ALA A 16 6.10 7.16 5.32
CA ALA A 16 5.54 6.79 4.03
C ALA A 16 5.11 5.32 3.95
N VAL A 17 5.96 4.38 4.40
CA VAL A 17 5.62 2.95 4.38
C VAL A 17 4.53 2.61 5.41
N SER A 18 4.50 3.30 6.54
CA SER A 18 3.44 3.14 7.54
C SER A 18 2.08 3.65 7.03
N GLU A 19 2.07 4.78 6.32
CA GLU A 19 0.87 5.29 5.66
C GLU A 19 0.40 4.34 4.54
N LEU A 20 1.33 3.83 3.73
CA LEU A 20 1.06 2.83 2.69
C LEU A 20 0.40 1.56 3.28
N GLU A 21 0.97 1.03 4.36
CA GLU A 21 0.42 -0.12 5.09
C GLU A 21 -0.99 0.19 5.60
N SER A 22 -1.19 1.33 6.25
CA SER A 22 -2.49 1.72 6.81
C SER A 22 -3.59 1.81 5.75
N ILE A 23 -3.29 2.43 4.60
CA ILE A 23 -4.24 2.54 3.48
C ILE A 23 -4.53 1.15 2.90
N SER A 24 -3.50 0.32 2.73
CA SER A 24 -3.64 -1.04 2.19
C SER A 24 -4.47 -1.94 3.10
N GLU A 25 -4.24 -1.87 4.42
CA GLU A 25 -5.00 -2.62 5.42
C GLU A 25 -6.48 -2.22 5.42
N GLN A 26 -6.78 -0.92 5.40
CA GLN A 26 -8.15 -0.41 5.35
C GLN A 26 -8.88 -0.81 4.06
N THR A 27 -8.20 -0.70 2.92
CA THR A 27 -8.73 -1.12 1.62
C THR A 27 -9.00 -2.63 1.60
N GLY A 28 -8.09 -3.42 2.17
CA GLY A 28 -8.25 -4.87 2.34
C GLY A 28 -9.48 -5.22 3.18
N LYS A 29 -9.64 -4.59 4.35
CA LYS A 29 -10.81 -4.78 5.24
C LYS A 29 -12.13 -4.46 4.52
N LEU A 30 -12.17 -3.35 3.78
CA LEU A 30 -13.34 -2.93 3.01
C LEU A 30 -13.72 -3.97 1.95
N LEU A 31 -12.75 -4.42 1.16
CA LEU A 31 -12.97 -5.44 0.13
C LEU A 31 -13.38 -6.78 0.75
N SER A 32 -12.71 -7.23 1.82
CA SER A 32 -13.09 -8.45 2.52
C SER A 32 -14.53 -8.42 3.00
N PHE A 33 -14.98 -7.29 3.56
CA PHE A 33 -16.38 -7.12 3.96
C PHE A 33 -17.34 -7.21 2.78
N ALA A 34 -17.05 -6.52 1.67
CA ALA A 34 -17.88 -6.56 0.47
C ALA A 34 -17.96 -7.97 -0.14
N TYR A 35 -16.85 -8.70 -0.15
CA TYR A 35 -16.81 -10.10 -0.57
C TYR A 35 -17.65 -11.00 0.32
N LEU A 36 -17.55 -10.86 1.65
CA LEU A 36 -18.35 -11.65 2.59
C LEU A 36 -19.85 -11.38 2.44
N MET A 37 -20.24 -10.11 2.23
CA MET A 37 -21.62 -9.73 1.95
C MET A 37 -22.15 -10.40 0.68
N PHE A 38 -21.38 -10.38 -0.42
CA PHE A 38 -21.75 -11.04 -1.66
C PHE A 38 -21.79 -12.57 -1.52
N ALA A 39 -20.82 -13.17 -0.82
CA ALA A 39 -20.77 -14.61 -0.61
C ALA A 39 -21.97 -15.14 0.24
N GLY A 40 -22.55 -14.30 1.10
CA GLY A 40 -23.72 -14.64 1.89
C GLY A 40 -25.01 -14.81 1.07
N ASP A 41 -25.16 -14.03 -0.01
CA ASP A 41 -26.25 -14.17 -0.97
C ASP A 41 -25.81 -13.66 -2.35
N THR A 42 -25.34 -14.58 -3.19
CA THR A 42 -24.80 -14.27 -4.52
C THR A 42 -25.87 -13.96 -5.57
N ASN A 43 -27.14 -14.19 -5.26
CA ASN A 43 -28.26 -13.88 -6.16
C ASN A 43 -28.86 -12.50 -5.91
N ASP A 44 -28.52 -11.84 -4.79
CA ASP A 44 -28.94 -10.46 -4.53
C ASP A 44 -28.12 -9.48 -5.39
N PRO A 45 -28.73 -8.80 -6.37
CA PRO A 45 -28.02 -7.83 -7.21
C PRO A 45 -27.42 -6.66 -6.40
N LYS A 46 -27.92 -6.37 -5.19
CA LYS A 46 -27.38 -5.29 -4.34
C LYS A 46 -26.01 -5.63 -3.78
N THR A 47 -25.79 -6.87 -3.34
CA THR A 47 -24.50 -7.30 -2.79
C THR A 47 -23.44 -7.38 -3.90
N GLY A 48 -23.84 -7.81 -5.10
CA GLY A 48 -23.00 -7.76 -6.29
C GLY A 48 -22.61 -6.33 -6.70
N ALA A 49 -23.58 -5.40 -6.73
CA ALA A 49 -23.32 -4.00 -7.04
C ALA A 49 -22.40 -3.33 -5.99
N PHE A 50 -22.60 -3.64 -4.71
CA PHE A 50 -21.74 -3.16 -3.63
C PHE A 50 -20.30 -3.66 -3.79
N LEU A 51 -20.11 -4.96 -4.05
CA LEU A 51 -18.78 -5.52 -4.32
C LEU A 51 -18.09 -4.82 -5.50
N GLN A 52 -18.81 -4.62 -6.60
CA GLN A 52 -18.27 -3.90 -7.77
C GLN A 52 -17.82 -2.47 -7.40
N GLN A 53 -18.66 -1.72 -6.68
CA GLN A 53 -18.32 -0.36 -6.27
C GLN A 53 -17.07 -0.31 -5.38
N MET A 54 -16.93 -1.28 -4.46
CA MET A 54 -15.75 -1.36 -3.59
C MET A 54 -14.50 -1.77 -4.35
N GLN A 55 -14.62 -2.62 -5.36
CA GLN A 55 -13.51 -2.95 -6.28
C GLN A 55 -13.04 -1.72 -7.06
N GLU A 56 -13.96 -0.95 -7.64
CA GLU A 56 -13.65 0.29 -8.36
C GLU A 56 -12.94 1.31 -7.44
N THR A 57 -13.46 1.47 -6.21
CA THR A 57 -12.84 2.34 -5.20
C THR A 57 -11.42 1.90 -4.86
N ALA A 58 -11.21 0.60 -4.63
CA ALA A 58 -9.89 0.03 -4.35
C ALA A 58 -8.91 0.19 -5.52
N THR A 59 -9.41 0.11 -6.77
CA THR A 59 -8.60 0.39 -7.96
C THR A 59 -8.15 1.85 -8.00
N GLU A 60 -9.03 2.81 -7.72
CA GLU A 60 -8.63 4.22 -7.67
C GLU A 60 -7.61 4.49 -6.55
N ILE A 61 -7.78 3.91 -5.37
CA ILE A 61 -6.80 4.02 -4.28
C ILE A 61 -5.44 3.46 -4.72
N ARG A 62 -5.41 2.28 -5.32
CA ARG A 62 -4.16 1.64 -5.78
C ARG A 62 -3.40 2.50 -6.78
N LYS A 63 -4.08 3.24 -7.66
CA LYS A 63 -3.40 4.17 -8.61
C LYS A 63 -2.59 5.24 -7.88
N HIS A 64 -3.04 5.68 -6.71
CA HIS A 64 -2.31 6.66 -5.90
C HIS A 64 -1.12 6.03 -5.18
N LEU A 65 -1.27 4.79 -4.70
CA LEU A 65 -0.20 4.06 -3.99
C LEU A 65 0.95 3.63 -4.90
N PHE A 66 0.66 3.35 -6.17
CA PHE A 66 1.66 2.91 -7.16
C PHE A 66 2.85 3.87 -7.32
N PHE A 67 2.68 5.16 -7.02
CA PHE A 67 3.79 6.12 -7.07
C PHE A 67 4.88 5.83 -6.04
N PHE A 68 4.54 5.28 -4.87
CA PHE A 68 5.54 4.88 -3.88
C PHE A 68 6.49 3.84 -4.46
N GLU A 69 5.95 2.76 -5.03
CA GLU A 69 6.72 1.67 -5.66
C GLU A 69 7.64 2.22 -6.76
N LEU A 70 7.09 3.07 -7.64
CA LEU A 70 7.85 3.67 -8.73
C LEU A 70 8.96 4.62 -8.28
N GLU A 71 8.76 5.33 -7.17
CA GLU A 71 9.77 6.23 -6.61
C GLU A 71 10.83 5.45 -5.81
N TRP A 72 10.42 4.40 -5.09
CA TRP A 72 11.33 3.50 -4.38
C TRP A 72 12.34 2.83 -5.31
N ILE A 73 11.88 2.31 -6.45
CA ILE A 73 12.74 1.69 -7.48
C ILE A 73 13.81 2.65 -8.04
N LYS A 74 13.59 3.97 -7.95
CA LYS A 74 14.56 4.97 -8.43
C LYS A 74 15.59 5.37 -7.39
N VAL A 75 15.41 4.99 -6.13
CA VAL A 75 16.38 5.27 -5.07
C VAL A 75 17.66 4.48 -5.37
N PRO A 76 18.86 5.11 -5.36
CA PRO A 76 20.11 4.39 -5.60
C PRO A 76 20.30 3.25 -4.60
N ASP A 77 20.73 2.07 -5.09
CA ASP A 77 20.88 0.84 -4.29
C ASP A 77 21.68 1.05 -2.99
N GLU A 78 22.75 1.84 -3.02
CA GLU A 78 23.55 2.15 -1.83
C GLU A 78 22.74 2.89 -0.76
N LYS A 79 21.89 3.84 -1.17
CA LYS A 79 21.01 4.59 -0.27
C LYS A 79 19.85 3.72 0.22
N ALA A 80 19.24 2.93 -0.67
CA ALA A 80 18.18 1.99 -0.30
C ALA A 80 18.68 0.96 0.72
N ALA A 81 19.84 0.34 0.48
CA ALA A 81 20.44 -0.62 1.41
C ALA A 81 20.76 0.01 2.78
N ALA A 82 21.25 1.25 2.81
CA ALA A 82 21.49 1.96 4.07
C ALA A 82 20.19 2.22 4.85
N LEU A 83 19.10 2.55 4.15
CA LEU A 83 17.79 2.78 4.76
C LEU A 83 17.13 1.48 5.24
N ILE A 84 17.14 0.42 4.43
CA ILE A 84 16.58 -0.90 4.80
C ILE A 84 17.21 -1.41 6.10
N ASN A 85 18.53 -1.25 6.26
CA ASN A 85 19.25 -1.68 7.46
C ASN A 85 19.11 -0.73 8.67
N HIS A 86 18.38 0.38 8.54
CA HIS A 86 18.20 1.35 9.62
C HIS A 86 17.25 0.80 10.69
N GLU A 87 17.56 0.99 11.97
CA GLU A 87 16.80 0.41 13.09
C GLU A 87 15.30 0.75 13.05
N LYS A 88 14.96 1.97 12.63
CA LYS A 88 13.57 2.43 12.50
C LYS A 88 12.75 1.63 11.47
N LEU A 89 13.39 1.09 10.43
CA LEU A 89 12.74 0.38 9.33
C LEU A 89 12.75 -1.13 9.49
N LYS A 90 13.24 -1.65 10.62
CA LYS A 90 13.33 -3.09 10.89
C LYS A 90 12.01 -3.86 10.75
N SER A 91 10.87 -3.21 10.97
CA SER A 91 9.56 -3.83 10.78
C SER A 91 9.12 -3.92 9.31
N TYR A 92 9.78 -3.16 8.44
CA TYR A 92 9.47 -3.01 7.02
C TYR A 92 10.62 -3.47 6.11
N ASP A 93 11.73 -4.00 6.67
CA ASP A 93 12.92 -4.39 5.90
C ASP A 93 12.59 -5.39 4.79
N HIS A 94 11.89 -6.47 5.14
CA HIS A 94 11.47 -7.50 4.20
C HIS A 94 10.51 -6.96 3.14
N PHE A 95 9.65 -6.00 3.49
CA PHE A 95 8.77 -5.39 2.51
C PHE A 95 9.60 -4.57 1.50
N LEU A 96 10.46 -3.69 2.00
CA LEU A 96 11.30 -2.81 1.18
C LEU A 96 12.34 -3.56 0.32
N GLU A 97 12.75 -4.76 0.71
CA GLU A 97 13.62 -5.64 -0.08
C GLU A 97 12.92 -6.34 -1.27
N ASN A 98 11.59 -6.49 -1.20
CA ASN A 98 10.82 -7.25 -2.18
C ASN A 98 9.97 -6.38 -3.12
N GLU A 99 9.93 -5.07 -2.89
CA GLU A 99 9.39 -4.06 -3.80
C GLU A 99 10.43 -3.64 -4.85
#